data_AF-A0A1V4TFT2-F1
#
_entry.id   AF-A0A1V4TFT2-F1
#
_cell.length_a   1.000
_cell.length_b   1.000
_cell.length_c   1.000
_cell.angle_alpha   90.00
_cell.angle_beta   90.00
_cell.angle_gamma   90.00
#
_symmetry.space_group_name_H-M   'P 1'
#
loop_
_entity.id
_entity.type
_entity.pdbx_description
1 polymer ?
#
loop_
_entity_poly.entity_id
_entity_poly.type
_entity_poly.pdbx_seq_one_letter_code
_entity_poly.pdbx_strand_id
1 'polypeptide(L)'
;MQLDSPLWMWLVVSSVGGASVGLFSLPCTKMVMSCCQQTSVGAGSAINTTVRPFGMTSGVAIYETLLSAYPPSGVRVSMMLGASDHYLDGFELAFLLTMAPSLMAFIAVSLMKDVEMWTAAAAPVPGSN
;
A
#
# COMPACT_ATOMS: atom_id res chain seq x y z
N MET A 1 31.63 16.06 7.59
CA MET A 1 30.32 15.41 7.69
C MET A 1 30.53 13.94 7.33
N GLN A 2 30.68 13.08 8.33
CA GLN A 2 30.86 11.64 8.11
C GLN A 2 29.56 11.05 7.58
N LEU A 3 29.61 10.51 6.35
CA LEU A 3 28.53 9.78 5.70
C LEU A 3 28.36 8.35 6.26
N ASP A 4 29.04 8.01 7.36
CA ASP A 4 28.99 6.68 8.00
C ASP A 4 27.77 6.48 8.91
N SER A 5 26.94 7.52 9.11
CA SER A 5 25.70 7.35 9.85
C SER A 5 24.64 6.68 8.97
N PRO A 6 24.07 5.52 9.35
CA PRO A 6 23.03 4.81 8.58
C PRO A 6 21.72 5.61 8.41
N LEU A 7 21.62 6.81 9.00
CA LEU A 7 20.51 7.74 8.81
C LEU A 7 20.28 8.12 7.34
N TRP A 8 21.32 8.18 6.52
CA TRP A 8 21.16 8.53 5.10
C TRP A 8 20.32 7.48 4.35
N MET A 9 20.52 6.20 4.67
CA MET A 9 19.75 5.10 4.07
C MET A 9 18.27 5.21 4.44
N TRP A 10 17.99 5.49 5.72
CA TRP A 10 16.62 5.68 6.19
C TRP A 10 15.92 6.85 5.50
N LEU A 11 16.62 7.99 5.33
CA LEU A 11 16.13 9.15 4.58
C LEU A 11 15.78 8.80 3.12
N VAL A 12 16.66 8.06 2.44
CA VAL A 12 16.41 7.61 1.06
C VAL A 12 15.19 6.66 1.01
N VAL A 13 15.11 5.68 1.89
CA VAL A 13 13.99 4.73 1.92
C VAL A 13 12.66 5.43 2.22
N SER A 14 12.61 6.30 3.23
CA SER A 14 11.39 7.03 3.60
C SER A 14 10.96 8.02 2.52
N SER A 15 11.90 8.68 1.84
CA SER A 15 11.57 9.59 0.72
C SER A 15 11.00 8.84 -0.49
N VAL A 16 11.56 7.68 -0.84
CA VAL A 16 11.00 6.81 -1.88
C VAL A 16 9.62 6.31 -1.49
N GLY A 17 9.43 5.91 -0.23
CA GLY A 17 8.12 5.54 0.33
C GLY A 17 7.09 6.67 0.18
N GLY A 18 7.42 7.89 0.62
CA GLY A 18 6.53 9.05 0.49
C GLY A 18 6.22 9.41 -0.97
N ALA A 19 7.23 9.36 -1.85
CA ALA A 19 7.06 9.62 -3.27
C ALA A 19 6.11 8.61 -3.92
N SER A 20 6.24 7.32 -3.59
CA SER A 20 5.37 6.27 -4.11
C SER A 20 3.91 6.50 -3.71
N VAL A 21 3.64 6.84 -2.45
CA VAL A 21 2.27 7.14 -1.97
C VAL A 21 1.70 8.33 -2.75
N GLY A 22 2.48 9.39 -2.95
CA GLY A 22 2.05 10.56 -3.73
C GLY A 22 1.69 10.20 -5.18
N LEU A 23 2.56 9.42 -5.85
CA LEU A 23 2.39 9.02 -7.25
C LEU A 23 1.16 8.13 -7.47
N PHE A 24 0.89 7.17 -6.58
CA PHE A 24 -0.25 6.25 -6.73
C PHE A 24 -1.55 6.80 -6.16
N SER A 25 -1.49 7.69 -5.17
CA SER A 25 -2.69 8.22 -4.49
C SER A 25 -3.61 9.01 -5.45
N LEU A 26 -3.02 9.85 -6.30
CA LEU A 26 -3.72 10.70 -7.25
C LEU A 26 -4.51 9.91 -8.32
N PRO A 27 -3.89 9.01 -9.11
CA PRO A 27 -4.61 8.24 -10.12
C PRO A 27 -5.68 7.33 -9.52
N CYS A 28 -5.43 6.72 -8.35
CA CYS A 28 -6.42 5.87 -7.67
C CYS A 28 -7.68 6.65 -7.27
N THR A 29 -7.52 7.86 -6.73
CA THR A 29 -8.67 8.71 -6.38
C THR A 29 -9.43 9.15 -7.63
N LYS A 30 -8.73 9.51 -8.72
CA LYS A 30 -9.39 9.84 -10.00
C LYS A 30 -10.16 8.65 -10.57
N MET A 31 -9.61 7.43 -10.48
CA MET A 31 -10.25 6.20 -10.95
C MET A 31 -11.57 5.92 -10.22
N VAL A 32 -11.60 6.06 -8.89
CA VAL A 32 -12.84 5.89 -8.11
C VAL A 32 -13.88 6.94 -8.49
N MET A 33 -13.44 8.20 -8.66
CA MET A 33 -14.34 9.29 -9.03
C MET A 33 -14.87 9.16 -10.47
N SER A 34 -14.10 8.59 -11.41
CA SER A 34 -14.56 8.37 -12.79
C SER A 34 -15.62 7.29 -12.92
N CYS A 35 -15.70 6.34 -11.97
CA CYS A 35 -16.75 5.32 -11.96
C CYS A 35 -18.10 5.84 -11.43
N CYS A 36 -18.16 7.05 -10.89
CA CYS A 36 -19.38 7.62 -10.33
C CYS A 36 -20.08 8.53 -11.33
N GLN A 37 -21.41 8.40 -11.46
CA GLN A 37 -22.23 9.38 -12.18
C GLN A 37 -22.14 10.75 -11.46
N GLN A 38 -22.28 11.87 -12.20
CA GLN A 38 -22.15 13.24 -11.64
C GLN A 38 -23.06 13.49 -10.43
N THR A 39 -24.23 12.85 -10.37
CA THR A 39 -25.18 12.90 -9.25
C THR A 39 -24.73 12.12 -8.01
N SER A 40 -23.80 11.18 -8.15
CA SER A 40 -23.34 10.26 -7.10
C SER A 40 -21.87 10.49 -6.71
N VAL A 41 -21.25 11.57 -7.18
CA VAL A 41 -19.85 11.93 -6.86
C VAL A 41 -19.65 12.06 -5.34
N GLY A 42 -20.67 12.52 -4.60
CA GLY A 42 -20.66 12.57 -3.14
C GLY A 42 -20.51 11.19 -2.49
N ALA A 43 -21.21 10.17 -3.00
CA ALA A 43 -21.11 8.80 -2.51
C ALA A 43 -19.75 8.17 -2.85
N GLY A 44 -19.25 8.37 -4.07
CA GLY A 44 -17.90 7.93 -4.47
C GLY A 44 -16.79 8.55 -3.63
N SER A 45 -16.91 9.85 -3.34
CA SER A 45 -16.00 10.57 -2.44
C SER A 45 -16.04 10.03 -1.01
N ALA A 46 -17.24 9.77 -0.48
CA ALA A 46 -17.42 9.23 0.87
C ALA A 46 -16.79 7.83 1.03
N ILE A 47 -16.97 6.96 0.03
CA ILE A 47 -16.34 5.64 0.01
C ILE A 47 -14.82 5.77 -0.05
N ASN A 48 -14.28 6.60 -0.95
CA ASN A 48 -12.83 6.80 -1.06
C ASN A 48 -12.22 7.31 0.25
N THR A 49 -12.88 8.28 0.89
CA THR A 49 -12.45 8.91 2.14
C THR A 49 -12.56 7.96 3.34
N THR A 50 -13.39 6.91 3.25
CA THR A 50 -13.55 5.90 4.32
C THR A 50 -12.59 4.73 4.13
N VAL A 51 -12.52 4.18 2.92
CA VAL A 51 -11.75 2.97 2.61
C VAL A 51 -10.24 3.22 2.72
N ARG A 52 -9.77 4.41 2.33
CA ARG A 52 -8.35 4.74 2.39
C ARG A 52 -7.79 4.73 3.83
N PRO A 53 -8.36 5.44 4.80
CA PRO A 53 -7.94 5.33 6.20
C PRO A 53 -8.15 3.93 6.76
N PHE A 54 -9.26 3.25 6.42
CA PHE A 54 -9.50 1.88 6.86
C PHE A 54 -8.36 0.93 6.43
N GLY A 55 -7.94 0.99 5.16
CA GLY A 55 -6.82 0.20 4.64
C GLY A 55 -5.50 0.51 5.33
N MET A 56 -5.23 1.78 5.65
CA MET A 56 -4.03 2.16 6.42
C MET A 56 -4.07 1.57 7.83
N THR A 57 -5.17 1.75 8.56
CA THR A 57 -5.31 1.25 9.94
C THR A 57 -5.27 -0.27 9.99
N SER A 58 -5.93 -0.97 9.06
CA SER A 58 -5.86 -2.43 8.99
C SER A 58 -4.46 -2.93 8.67
N GLY A 59 -3.73 -2.24 7.78
CA GLY A 59 -2.36 -2.58 7.44
C GLY A 59 -1.42 -2.46 8.64
N VAL A 60 -1.52 -1.34 9.38
CA VAL A 60 -0.74 -1.13 10.61
C VAL A 60 -1.10 -2.16 11.68
N ALA A 61 -2.38 -2.46 11.88
CA ALA A 61 -2.81 -3.47 12.85
C ALA A 61 -2.27 -4.88 12.54
N ILE A 62 -2.26 -5.27 11.26
CA ILE A 62 -1.66 -6.53 10.83
C ILE A 62 -0.15 -6.52 11.08
N TYR A 63 0.53 -5.44 10.71
CA TYR A 63 1.97 -5.27 10.94
C TYR A 63 2.33 -5.39 12.43
N GLU A 64 1.62 -4.69 13.31
CA GLU A 64 1.84 -4.74 14.76
C GLU A 64 1.54 -6.12 15.36
N THR A 65 0.50 -6.80 14.86
CA THR A 65 0.16 -8.16 15.27
C THR A 65 1.28 -9.13 14.92
N LEU A 66 1.83 -9.04 13.70
CA LEU A 66 2.92 -9.89 13.24
C LEU A 66 4.21 -9.62 14.00
N LEU A 67 4.53 -8.34 14.23
CA LEU A 67 5.71 -7.96 15.02
C LEU A 67 5.61 -8.48 16.46
N SER A 68 4.41 -8.44 17.05
CA SER A 68 4.16 -8.95 18.41
C SER A 68 4.18 -10.48 18.49
N ALA A 69 3.86 -11.18 17.39
CA ALA A 69 3.89 -12.64 17.30
C ALA A 69 5.31 -13.22 17.24
N TYR A 70 6.33 -12.39 16.98
CA TYR A 70 7.75 -12.73 17.07
C TYR A 70 8.37 -12.07 18.32
N PRO A 71 8.04 -12.55 19.54
CA PRO A 71 8.68 -12.04 20.73
C PRO A 71 10.18 -12.38 20.67
N PRO A 72 11.09 -11.45 21.04
CA PRO A 72 12.47 -11.81 21.29
C PRO A 72 12.46 -12.88 22.38
N SER A 73 12.95 -14.07 22.07
CA SER A 73 13.00 -15.19 23.00
C SER A 73 13.74 -14.77 24.28
N GLY A 74 13.00 -14.53 25.35
CA GLY A 74 13.50 -14.55 26.72
C GLY A 74 14.32 -13.37 27.23
N VAL A 75 14.46 -12.25 26.50
CA VAL A 75 15.18 -11.08 27.04
C VAL A 75 14.29 -9.84 26.99
N ARG A 76 14.08 -9.28 28.18
CA ARG A 76 13.36 -8.02 28.44
C ARG A 76 13.73 -7.02 27.36
N VAL A 77 12.72 -6.35 26.80
CA VAL A 77 12.79 -5.23 25.85
C VAL A 77 13.80 -4.19 26.37
N SER A 78 15.07 -4.42 26.09
CA SER A 78 16.16 -3.48 26.28
C SER A 78 16.40 -2.89 24.90
N MET A 79 15.52 -1.96 24.53
CA MET A 79 15.84 -1.01 23.47
C MET A 79 17.20 -0.41 23.83
N MET A 80 18.25 -0.79 23.10
CA MET A 80 19.59 -0.16 22.98
C MET A 80 20.81 -1.09 23.07
N LEU A 81 20.71 -2.39 23.42
CA LEU A 81 21.92 -3.25 23.45
C LEU A 81 21.68 -4.64 22.88
N GLY A 82 22.28 -4.89 21.70
CA GLY A 82 22.39 -6.21 21.08
C GLY A 82 21.25 -6.50 20.12
N ALA A 83 21.45 -6.20 18.84
CA ALA A 83 20.58 -6.70 17.76
C ALA A 83 20.61 -8.23 17.78
N SER A 84 19.64 -8.85 18.45
CA SER A 84 19.36 -10.27 18.25
C SER A 84 18.75 -10.42 16.86
N ASP A 85 19.38 -11.22 15.99
CA ASP A 85 18.97 -11.47 14.60
C ASP A 85 17.46 -11.72 14.45
N HIS A 86 16.83 -12.32 15.46
CA HIS A 86 15.38 -12.58 15.54
C HIS A 86 14.47 -11.34 15.43
N TYR A 87 14.94 -10.13 15.78
CA TYR A 87 14.15 -8.91 15.59
C TYR A 87 14.15 -8.45 14.12
N LEU A 88 15.28 -8.64 13.42
CA LEU A 88 15.40 -8.35 11.99
C LEU A 88 14.58 -9.37 11.17
N ASP A 89 14.59 -10.64 11.58
CA ASP A 89 13.75 -11.70 10.98
C ASP A 89 12.25 -11.35 11.07
N GLY A 90 11.79 -10.88 12.23
CA GLY A 90 10.40 -10.46 12.43
C GLY A 90 10.03 -9.25 11.57
N PHE A 91 10.96 -8.31 11.38
CA PHE A 91 10.75 -7.14 10.52
C PHE A 91 10.69 -7.51 9.04
N GLU A 92 11.59 -8.39 8.57
CA GLU A 92 11.61 -8.88 7.19
C GLU A 92 10.34 -9.68 6.87
N LEU A 93 9.91 -10.56 7.77
CA LEU A 93 8.66 -11.30 7.61
C LEU A 93 7.43 -10.38 7.61
N ALA A 94 7.36 -9.43 8.53
CA ALA A 94 6.26 -8.46 8.56
C ALA A 94 6.23 -7.60 7.28
N PHE A 95 7.40 -7.24 6.75
CA PHE A 95 7.51 -6.54 5.47
C PHE A 95 7.04 -7.40 4.29
N LEU A 96 7.47 -8.66 4.20
CA LEU A 96 7.04 -9.61 3.16
C LEU A 96 5.54 -9.89 3.21
N LEU A 97 4.97 -10.06 4.41
CA LEU A 97 3.53 -10.26 4.59
C LEU A 97 2.71 -9.02 4.25
N THR A 98 3.27 -7.82 4.47
CA THR A 98 2.63 -6.55 4.07
C THR A 98 2.78 -6.29 2.56
N MET A 99 3.81 -6.85 1.92
CA MET A 99 3.96 -6.84 0.46
C MET A 99 2.84 -7.65 -0.25
N ALA A 100 2.40 -8.77 0.32
CA ALA A 100 1.37 -9.63 -0.28
C ALA A 100 0.05 -8.91 -0.66
N PRO A 101 -0.61 -8.14 0.23
CA PRO A 101 -1.82 -7.40 -0.14
C PRO A 101 -1.55 -6.31 -1.18
N SER A 102 -0.36 -5.70 -1.19
CA SER A 102 -0.01 -4.71 -2.22
C SER A 102 0.15 -5.34 -3.60
N LEU A 103 0.74 -6.55 -3.67
CA LEU A 103 0.83 -7.37 -4.88
C LEU A 103 -0.55 -7.79 -5.38
N MET A 104 -1.42 -8.23 -4.47
CA MET A 104 -2.81 -8.58 -4.80
C MET A 104 -3.58 -7.37 -5.35
N ALA A 105 -3.43 -6.19 -4.75
CA ALA A 105 -4.03 -4.96 -5.25
C ALA A 105 -3.49 -4.58 -6.64
N PHE A 106 -2.18 -4.75 -6.88
CA PHE A 106 -1.58 -4.50 -8.19
C PHE A 106 -2.12 -5.45 -9.27
N ILE A 107 -2.24 -6.75 -8.96
CA ILE A 107 -2.83 -7.74 -9.85
C ILE A 107 -4.29 -7.40 -10.15
N ALA A 108 -5.08 -7.07 -9.12
CA ALA A 108 -6.49 -6.70 -9.28
C ALA A 108 -6.65 -5.48 -10.22
N VAL A 109 -5.83 -4.43 -10.04
CA VAL A 109 -5.84 -3.26 -10.92
C VAL A 109 -5.41 -3.61 -12.34
N SER A 110 -4.43 -4.49 -12.51
CA SER A 110 -3.97 -4.93 -13.84
C SER A 110 -5.07 -5.69 -14.57
N LEU A 111 -5.78 -6.60 -13.88
CA LEU A 111 -6.93 -7.33 -14.42
C LEU A 111 -8.08 -6.39 -14.79
N MET A 112 -8.35 -5.35 -13.99
CA MET A 112 -9.40 -4.37 -14.32
C MET A 112 -9.08 -3.59 -15.59
N LYS A 113 -7.81 -3.22 -15.82
CA LYS A 113 -7.40 -2.58 -17.07
C LYS A 113 -7.71 -3.49 -18.26
N ASP A 114 -7.40 -4.78 -18.17
CA ASP A 114 -7.67 -5.74 -19.24
C ASP A 114 -9.17 -5.87 -19.54
N VAL A 115 -10.03 -5.78 -18.52
CA VAL A 115 -11.49 -5.79 -18.69
C VAL A 115 -12.01 -4.53 -19.39
N GLU A 116 -11.55 -3.33 -18.99
CA GLU A 116 -11.97 -2.09 -19.64
C GLU A 116 -11.49 -1.99 -21.10
N MET A 117 -10.31 -2.53 -21.40
CA MET A 117 -9.83 -2.63 -22.78
C MET A 117 -10.73 -3.56 -23.62
N TRP A 118 -11.20 -4.66 -23.03
CA TRP A 118 -12.13 -5.58 -23.68
C TRP A 118 -13.53 -4.99 -23.88
N THR A 119 -14.08 -4.26 -22.92
CA THR A 119 -15.40 -3.64 -23.04
C THR A 119 -15.40 -2.43 -23.98
N ALA A 120 -14.32 -1.65 -24.01
CA ALA A 120 -14.13 -0.58 -24.98
C ALA A 120 -13.97 -1.12 -26.42
N ALA A 121 -13.33 -2.28 -26.60
CA ALA A 121 -13.23 -2.94 -27.91
C ALA A 121 -14.55 -3.61 -28.35
N ALA A 122 -15.42 -3.99 -27.41
CA ALA A 122 -16.72 -4.60 -27.68
C ALA A 122 -17.86 -3.57 -27.85
N ALA A 123 -17.62 -2.28 -27.60
CA ALA A 123 -18.61 -1.24 -27.82
C ALA A 123 -18.81 -1.02 -29.33
N PRO A 124 -20.05 -1.08 -29.86
CA PRO A 124 -20.30 -0.79 -31.27
C PRO A 124 -19.92 0.66 -31.55
N VAL A 125 -19.17 0.89 -32.63
CA VAL A 125 -18.83 2.22 -33.11
C VAL A 125 -20.14 2.99 -33.34
N PRO A 126 -20.39 4.12 -32.67
CA PRO A 126 -21.58 4.91 -32.93
C PRO A 126 -21.42 5.52 -34.33
N GLY A 127 -22.07 4.91 -35.33
CA GLY A 127 -22.12 5.43 -36.70
C GLY A 127 -21.71 4.51 -37.84
N SER A 128 -21.47 3.20 -37.63
CA SER A 128 -21.45 2.28 -38.78
C SER A 128 -22.84 1.70 -38.99
N ASN A 129 -23.45 2.06 -40.13
CA ASN A 129 -24.66 1.42 -40.66
C ASN A 129 -24.49 -0.11 -40.77
#